data_AF-A0A841LJ42-F1
#
_entry.id   AF-A0A841LJ42-F1
#
_cell.length_a   1.000
_cell.length_b   1.000
_cell.length_c   1.000
_cell.angle_alpha   90.00
_cell.angle_beta   90.00
_cell.angle_gamma   90.00
#
_symmetry.space_group_name_H-M   'P 1'
#
loop_
_entity.id
_entity.type
_entity.pdbx_description
1 polymer ?
#
loop_
_entity_poly.entity_id
_entity_poly.type
_entity_poly.pdbx_seq_one_letter_code
_entity_poly.pdbx_strand_id
1 'polypeptide(L)'
;MDAVADAAGQEGERPPFYVSEESQQHKFTCAACNEYNDVIGRFAYCSACGTRNDLAVFRSDMAALRTIATAEKSGQAVWDAVSAFDNLVGQYTKQFLDVVPLSKRRAERLQRGRCHDLDATLDVLQWFDINLITGLATGEVAFLKRMFLRRHVCEHKGGEVDQAYLDASGDTSVRLKQHICESMEDVHRLISGLDRMAQRLHDGFHELLPPLERPIRAYAERLARQKAYGEGR
;
A
#
# COMPACT_ATOMS: atom_id res chain seq x y z
N MET A 1 -25.95 19.09 -9.62
CA MET A 1 -26.42 19.91 -10.76
C MET A 1 -26.31 19.12 -12.06
N ASP A 2 -25.37 18.19 -12.17
CA ASP A 2 -25.18 17.35 -13.37
C ASP A 2 -26.41 16.53 -13.76
N ALA A 3 -27.13 15.91 -12.82
CA ALA A 3 -28.34 15.17 -13.16
C ALA A 3 -29.46 16.02 -13.81
N VAL A 4 -29.51 17.33 -13.52
CA VAL A 4 -30.47 18.26 -14.11
C VAL A 4 -29.97 18.75 -15.49
N ALA A 5 -28.66 18.90 -15.65
CA ALA A 5 -28.03 19.30 -16.90
C ALA A 5 -27.99 18.14 -17.93
N ASP A 6 -27.75 16.91 -17.48
CA ASP A 6 -27.79 15.69 -18.28
C ASP A 6 -29.22 15.34 -18.72
N ALA A 7 -30.22 15.63 -17.88
CA ALA A 7 -31.63 15.49 -18.24
C ALA A 7 -32.08 16.55 -19.26
N ALA A 8 -31.54 17.77 -19.19
CA ALA A 8 -31.84 18.85 -20.15
C ALA A 8 -31.21 18.63 -21.54
N GLY A 9 -30.22 17.74 -21.66
CA GLY A 9 -29.48 17.46 -22.90
C GLY A 9 -30.07 16.36 -23.80
N GLN A 10 -31.27 15.84 -23.52
CA GLN A 10 -31.90 14.82 -24.39
C GLN A 10 -32.65 15.39 -25.60
N GLU A 11 -32.92 16.70 -25.63
CA GLU A 11 -33.61 17.38 -26.74
C GLU A 11 -32.86 18.67 -27.13
N GLY A 12 -31.69 18.54 -27.78
CA GLY A 12 -30.99 19.67 -28.39
C GLY A 12 -29.48 19.55 -28.43
N GLU A 13 -28.84 20.24 -29.38
CA GLU A 13 -27.39 20.38 -29.45
C GLU A 13 -26.86 21.10 -28.20
N ARG A 14 -25.97 20.45 -27.46
CA ARG A 14 -25.39 21.03 -26.23
C ARG A 14 -24.64 22.32 -26.58
N PRO A 15 -24.73 23.39 -25.77
CA PRO A 15 -24.00 24.61 -26.03
C PRO A 15 -22.48 24.37 -26.15
N PRO A 16 -21.72 25.14 -26.94
CA PRO A 16 -20.27 24.94 -27.13
C PRO A 16 -19.44 25.04 -25.84
N PHE A 17 -20.00 25.65 -24.79
CA PHE A 17 -19.38 25.80 -23.47
C PHE A 17 -19.82 24.71 -22.47
N TYR A 18 -20.66 23.75 -22.89
CA TYR A 18 -21.04 22.63 -22.06
C TYR A 18 -19.87 21.64 -21.97
N VAL A 19 -19.23 21.61 -20.81
CA VAL A 19 -18.22 20.61 -20.47
C VAL A 19 -18.77 19.80 -19.32
N SER A 20 -19.04 18.52 -19.55
CA SER A 20 -19.33 17.56 -18.47
C SER A 20 -18.00 17.02 -17.95
N GLU A 21 -17.81 17.00 -16.63
CA GLU A 21 -16.68 16.31 -16.03
C GLU A 21 -16.76 14.82 -16.37
N GLU A 22 -15.70 14.28 -16.96
CA GLU A 22 -15.62 12.85 -17.21
C GLU A 22 -15.21 12.14 -15.91
N SER A 23 -15.98 11.13 -15.52
CA SER A 23 -15.60 10.21 -14.46
C SER A 23 -14.27 9.55 -14.79
N GLN A 24 -13.37 9.45 -13.80
CA GLN A 24 -12.05 8.87 -13.98
C GLN A 24 -12.02 7.39 -13.55
N GLN A 25 -10.81 6.82 -13.44
CA GLN A 25 -10.57 5.39 -13.27
C GLN A 25 -10.73 4.91 -11.83
N HIS A 26 -10.30 5.72 -10.86
CA HIS A 26 -10.30 5.33 -9.45
C HIS A 26 -10.98 6.38 -8.58
N LYS A 27 -12.03 5.94 -7.91
CA LYS A 27 -12.84 6.75 -7.00
C LYS A 27 -12.56 6.33 -5.58
N PHE A 28 -12.23 7.28 -4.72
CA PHE A 28 -12.01 7.00 -3.31
C PHE A 28 -12.36 8.21 -2.44
N THR A 29 -12.77 7.91 -1.21
CA THR A 29 -12.92 8.91 -0.16
C THR A 29 -11.66 8.92 0.68
N CYS A 30 -11.03 10.09 0.86
CA CYS A 30 -9.80 10.22 1.62
C CYS A 30 -10.01 9.81 3.08
N ALA A 31 -9.19 8.90 3.59
CA ALA A 31 -9.29 8.44 4.98
C ALA A 31 -8.99 9.53 6.02
N ALA A 32 -8.26 10.58 5.65
CA ALA A 32 -7.86 11.66 6.57
C ALA A 32 -8.89 12.80 6.66
N CYS A 33 -9.36 13.32 5.53
CA CYS A 33 -10.28 14.47 5.51
C CYS A 33 -11.67 14.16 4.92
N ASN A 34 -11.91 12.92 4.48
CA ASN A 34 -13.18 12.46 3.88
C ASN A 34 -13.62 13.26 2.64
N GLU A 35 -12.63 13.81 1.91
CA GLU A 35 -12.86 14.39 0.59
C GLU A 35 -13.05 13.28 -0.45
N TYR A 36 -13.99 13.47 -1.38
CA TYR A 36 -14.19 12.56 -2.50
C TYR A 36 -13.19 12.89 -3.61
N ASN A 37 -12.53 11.86 -4.16
CA ASN A 37 -11.54 12.01 -5.21
C ASN A 37 -11.90 11.06 -6.36
N ASP A 38 -11.84 11.58 -7.58
CA ASP A 38 -11.97 10.83 -8.82
C ASP A 38 -10.73 11.09 -9.68
N VAL A 39 -9.86 10.09 -9.79
CA VAL A 39 -8.49 10.26 -10.31
C VAL A 39 -8.17 9.29 -11.45
N ILE A 40 -7.25 9.70 -12.32
CA ILE A 40 -6.63 8.81 -13.31
C ILE A 40 -5.57 7.96 -12.62
N GLY A 41 -5.55 6.67 -12.95
CA GLY A 41 -4.65 5.70 -12.32
C GLY A 41 -5.17 5.26 -10.94
N ARG A 42 -4.30 4.56 -10.20
CA ARG A 42 -4.66 3.88 -8.95
C ARG A 42 -4.22 4.62 -7.69
N PHE A 43 -3.07 5.29 -7.77
CA PHE A 43 -2.44 5.97 -6.65
C PHE A 43 -2.47 7.47 -6.86
N ALA A 44 -2.92 8.22 -5.86
CA ALA A 44 -3.05 9.66 -5.95
C ALA A 44 -2.97 10.34 -4.58
N TYR A 45 -2.68 11.64 -4.64
CA TYR A 45 -2.88 12.55 -3.52
C TYR A 45 -4.35 12.93 -3.42
N CYS A 46 -4.83 13.11 -2.19
CA CYS A 46 -6.10 13.77 -1.95
C CYS A 46 -6.03 15.23 -2.38
N SER A 47 -7.01 15.67 -3.19
CA SER A 47 -7.13 17.04 -3.71
C SER A 47 -7.24 18.10 -2.61
N ALA A 48 -7.81 17.74 -1.45
CA ALA A 48 -7.98 18.66 -0.33
C ALA A 48 -6.78 18.67 0.63
N CYS A 49 -6.43 17.52 1.21
CA CYS A 49 -5.42 17.47 2.29
C CYS A 49 -4.02 17.02 1.84
N GLY A 50 -3.84 16.55 0.60
CA GLY A 50 -2.54 16.02 0.17
C GLY A 50 -2.14 14.71 0.85
N THR A 51 -3.04 14.02 1.56
CA THR A 51 -2.76 12.65 2.04
C THR A 51 -2.78 11.69 0.86
N ARG A 52 -1.83 10.75 0.82
CA ARG A 52 -1.74 9.73 -0.22
C ARG A 52 -2.73 8.57 0.04
N ASN A 53 -3.33 8.04 -1.01
CA ASN A 53 -4.28 6.92 -0.90
C ASN A 53 -3.62 5.53 -0.84
N ASP A 54 -2.30 5.43 -1.00
CA ASP A 54 -1.59 4.17 -1.23
C ASP A 54 -1.81 3.15 -0.11
N LEU A 55 -1.84 3.58 1.16
CA LEU A 55 -2.13 2.70 2.30
C LEU A 55 -3.56 2.13 2.25
N ALA A 56 -4.54 2.94 1.84
CA ALA A 56 -5.93 2.49 1.71
C ALA A 56 -6.08 1.49 0.56
N VAL A 57 -5.41 1.75 -0.57
CA VAL A 57 -5.35 0.81 -1.70
C VAL A 57 -4.71 -0.51 -1.27
N PHE A 58 -3.54 -0.46 -0.60
CA PHE A 58 -2.87 -1.65 -0.09
C PHE A 58 -3.75 -2.46 0.85
N ARG A 59 -4.44 -1.81 1.79
CA ARG A 59 -5.38 -2.48 2.71
C ARG A 59 -6.56 -3.12 1.99
N SER A 60 -7.09 -2.46 0.96
CA SER A 60 -8.15 -3.03 0.12
C SER A 60 -7.68 -4.29 -0.59
N ASP A 61 -6.45 -4.28 -1.12
CA ASP A 61 -5.85 -5.46 -1.76
C ASP A 61 -5.69 -6.60 -0.76
N MET A 62 -5.19 -6.30 0.43
CA MET A 62 -5.02 -7.30 1.49
C MET A 62 -6.36 -7.89 1.94
N ALA A 63 -7.42 -7.09 2.01
CA ALA A 63 -8.77 -7.55 2.33
C ALA A 63 -9.33 -8.47 1.23
N ALA A 64 -9.10 -8.12 -0.05
CA ALA A 64 -9.48 -8.97 -1.18
C ALA A 64 -8.72 -10.30 -1.16
N LEU A 65 -7.41 -10.26 -0.92
CA LEU A 65 -6.57 -11.46 -0.82
C LEU A 65 -7.04 -12.39 0.31
N ARG A 66 -7.41 -11.85 1.48
CA ARG A 66 -7.97 -12.66 2.58
C ARG A 66 -9.26 -13.39 2.20
N THR A 67 -10.07 -12.80 1.32
CA THR A 67 -11.34 -13.39 0.85
C THR A 67 -11.10 -14.47 -0.20
N ILE A 68 -10.11 -14.30 -1.07
CA ILE A 68 -9.83 -15.20 -2.19
C ILE A 68 -8.87 -16.33 -1.80
N ALA A 69 -8.05 -16.14 -0.77
CA ALA A 69 -7.07 -17.12 -0.32
C ALA A 69 -7.78 -18.39 0.17
N THR A 70 -7.40 -19.52 -0.44
CA THR A 70 -7.78 -20.87 -0.04
C THR A 70 -6.53 -21.68 0.27
N ALA A 71 -6.68 -22.83 0.94
CA ALA A 71 -5.53 -23.69 1.25
C ALA A 71 -4.71 -24.09 0.01
N GLU A 72 -5.36 -24.26 -1.16
CA GLU A 72 -4.70 -24.58 -2.43
C GLU A 72 -4.00 -23.37 -3.08
N LYS A 73 -4.39 -22.15 -2.72
CA LYS A 73 -3.88 -20.89 -3.29
C LYS A 73 -3.04 -20.07 -2.30
N SER A 74 -2.67 -20.66 -1.17
CA SER A 74 -1.95 -19.96 -0.10
C SER A 74 -0.58 -19.44 -0.54
N GLY A 75 0.17 -20.23 -1.32
CA GLY A 75 1.46 -19.81 -1.88
C GLY A 75 1.32 -18.62 -2.85
N GLN A 76 0.29 -18.63 -3.68
CA GLN A 76 -0.04 -17.53 -4.58
C GLN A 76 -0.44 -16.27 -3.78
N ALA A 77 -1.23 -16.42 -2.72
CA ALA A 77 -1.64 -15.32 -1.85
C ALA A 77 -0.45 -14.66 -1.14
N VAL A 78 0.57 -15.43 -0.73
CA VAL A 78 1.82 -14.87 -0.19
C VAL A 78 2.55 -14.05 -1.25
N TRP A 79 2.65 -14.55 -2.48
CA TRP A 79 3.28 -13.82 -3.58
C TRP A 79 2.55 -12.52 -3.90
N ASP A 80 1.23 -12.55 -4.01
CA ASP A 80 0.41 -11.37 -4.26
C ASP A 80 0.53 -10.35 -3.11
N ALA A 81 0.56 -10.83 -1.85
CA ALA A 81 0.68 -9.97 -0.69
C ALA A 81 2.03 -9.22 -0.63
N VAL A 82 3.14 -9.93 -0.84
CA VAL A 82 4.47 -9.32 -0.89
C VAL A 82 4.60 -8.40 -2.10
N SER A 83 4.09 -8.81 -3.27
CA SER A 83 4.13 -7.99 -4.49
C SER A 83 3.33 -6.67 -4.35
N ALA A 84 2.19 -6.71 -3.67
CA ALA A 84 1.42 -5.51 -3.35
C ALA A 84 2.18 -4.57 -2.40
N PHE A 85 2.87 -5.14 -1.40
CA PHE A 85 3.71 -4.36 -0.48
C PHE A 85 4.93 -3.74 -1.19
N ASP A 86 5.57 -4.49 -2.09
CA ASP A 86 6.64 -3.98 -2.94
C ASP A 86 6.19 -2.80 -3.80
N ASN A 87 5.01 -2.89 -4.38
CA ASN A 87 4.45 -1.82 -5.17
C ASN A 87 4.16 -0.59 -4.29
N LEU A 88 3.61 -0.76 -3.08
CA LEU A 88 3.41 0.31 -2.11
C LEU A 88 4.72 1.06 -1.82
N VAL A 89 5.79 0.31 -1.47
CA VAL A 89 7.12 0.88 -1.21
C VAL A 89 7.66 1.59 -2.45
N GLY A 90 7.47 1.00 -3.63
CA GLY A 90 7.85 1.60 -4.90
C GLY A 90 7.15 2.94 -5.17
N GLN A 91 5.87 3.09 -4.80
CA GLN A 91 5.17 4.37 -4.96
C GLN A 91 5.74 5.44 -4.04
N TYR A 92 5.95 5.14 -2.75
CA TYR A 92 6.56 6.09 -1.81
C TYR A 92 7.98 6.47 -2.22
N THR A 93 8.76 5.50 -2.66
CA THR A 93 10.11 5.71 -3.19
C THR A 93 10.13 6.69 -4.38
N LYS A 94 9.18 6.58 -5.31
CA LYS A 94 9.07 7.57 -6.41
C LYS A 94 8.83 8.98 -5.86
N GLN A 95 7.98 9.12 -4.85
CA GLN A 95 7.72 10.42 -4.25
C GLN A 95 8.94 10.98 -3.52
N PHE A 96 9.70 10.14 -2.83
CA PHE A 96 10.96 10.57 -2.23
C PHE A 96 11.97 11.05 -3.27
N LEU A 97 12.05 10.37 -4.42
CA LEU A 97 12.92 10.79 -5.53
C LEU A 97 12.51 12.15 -6.12
N ASP A 98 11.21 12.43 -6.16
CA ASP A 98 10.68 13.67 -6.72
C ASP A 98 10.86 14.86 -5.78
N VAL A 99 10.77 14.65 -4.46
CA VAL A 99 10.67 15.73 -3.46
C VAL A 99 11.94 15.89 -2.62
N VAL A 100 12.68 14.81 -2.35
CA VAL A 100 13.85 14.86 -1.47
C VAL A 100 15.14 14.99 -2.30
N PRO A 101 15.97 16.03 -2.06
CA PRO A 101 17.25 16.16 -2.73
C PRO A 101 18.22 15.04 -2.31
N LEU A 102 18.55 14.14 -3.25
CA LEU A 102 19.48 13.03 -3.05
C LEU A 102 20.70 13.17 -3.97
N SER A 103 21.85 12.66 -3.52
CA SER A 103 22.99 12.48 -4.42
C SER A 103 22.64 11.48 -5.51
N LYS A 104 23.23 11.62 -6.70
CA LYS A 104 22.99 10.72 -7.84
C LYS A 104 23.10 9.24 -7.46
N ARG A 105 24.13 8.88 -6.69
CA ARG A 105 24.35 7.51 -6.18
C ARG A 105 23.21 7.03 -5.28
N ARG A 106 22.69 7.88 -4.39
CA ARG A 106 21.57 7.53 -3.50
C ARG A 106 20.26 7.43 -4.28
N ALA A 107 19.99 8.38 -5.18
CA ALA A 107 18.81 8.35 -6.03
C ALA A 107 18.75 7.07 -6.88
N GLU A 108 19.85 6.69 -7.53
CA GLU A 108 19.92 5.43 -8.29
C GLU A 108 19.74 4.19 -7.41
N ARG A 109 20.33 4.17 -6.20
CA ARG A 109 20.16 3.04 -5.27
C ARG A 109 18.73 2.93 -4.76
N LEU A 110 18.09 4.06 -4.45
CA LEU A 110 16.68 4.12 -4.06
C LEU A 110 15.76 3.66 -5.20
N GLN A 111 16.02 4.09 -6.44
CA GLN A 111 15.26 3.66 -7.62
C GLN A 111 15.40 2.15 -7.91
N ARG A 112 16.58 1.57 -7.66
CA ARG A 112 16.83 0.12 -7.83
C ARG A 112 16.31 -0.72 -6.66
N GLY A 113 16.20 -0.13 -5.47
CA GLY A 113 15.71 -0.78 -4.25
C GLY A 113 14.22 -1.05 -4.32
N ARG A 114 13.82 -2.09 -5.06
CA ARG A 114 12.52 -2.73 -4.86
C ARG A 114 12.62 -3.66 -3.64
N CYS A 115 11.52 -3.90 -2.95
CA CYS A 115 11.42 -4.77 -1.77
C CYS A 115 11.59 -6.27 -2.08
N HIS A 116 12.48 -6.65 -2.98
CA HIS A 116 12.80 -8.05 -3.21
C HIS A 116 13.56 -8.65 -2.01
N ASP A 117 14.25 -7.79 -1.27
CA ASP A 117 14.94 -8.09 -0.02
C ASP A 117 14.53 -7.06 1.04
N LEU A 118 13.96 -7.54 2.14
CA LEU A 118 13.49 -6.69 3.23
C LEU A 118 14.66 -5.92 3.89
N ASP A 119 15.84 -6.54 4.03
CA ASP A 119 16.98 -5.87 4.66
C ASP A 119 17.51 -4.72 3.81
N ALA A 120 17.63 -4.95 2.50
CA ALA A 120 18.00 -3.89 1.56
C ALA A 120 17.02 -2.71 1.59
N THR A 121 15.72 -2.98 1.75
CA THR A 121 14.71 -1.93 1.90
C THR A 121 14.88 -1.17 3.21
N LEU A 122 15.07 -1.86 4.33
CA LEU A 122 15.25 -1.23 5.64
C LEU A 122 16.45 -0.28 5.62
N ASP A 123 17.57 -0.71 5.02
CA ASP A 123 18.78 0.11 4.87
C ASP A 123 18.55 1.41 4.08
N VAL A 124 17.72 1.34 3.03
CA VAL A 124 17.43 2.50 2.18
C VAL A 124 16.44 3.44 2.87
N LEU A 125 15.41 2.90 3.51
CA LEU A 125 14.42 3.70 4.25
C LEU A 125 15.02 4.37 5.49
N GLN A 126 16.11 3.83 6.03
CA GLN A 126 16.85 4.45 7.12
C GLN A 126 17.39 5.84 6.77
N TRP A 127 17.59 6.18 5.49
CA TRP A 127 18.01 7.53 5.09
C TRP A 127 16.96 8.60 5.36
N PHE A 128 15.71 8.17 5.58
CA PHE A 128 14.54 8.97 5.87
C PHE A 128 14.07 8.80 7.31
N ASP A 129 14.88 8.15 8.16
CA ASP A 129 14.53 7.77 9.54
C ASP A 129 13.28 6.86 9.65
N ILE A 130 12.93 6.16 8.57
CA ILE A 130 11.78 5.24 8.54
C ILE A 130 12.25 3.82 8.84
N ASN A 131 11.77 3.25 9.95
CA ASN A 131 12.04 1.87 10.31
C ASN A 131 10.74 1.04 10.34
N LEU A 132 10.58 0.18 9.32
CA LEU A 132 9.39 -0.64 9.13
C LEU A 132 9.18 -1.71 10.21
N ILE A 133 10.24 -2.13 10.91
CA ILE A 133 10.18 -3.24 11.88
C ILE A 133 10.09 -2.77 13.34
N THR A 134 10.10 -1.47 13.60
CA THR A 134 10.00 -0.87 14.95
C THR A 134 8.84 -1.39 15.78
N GLY A 135 9.08 -2.17 16.83
CA GLY A 135 8.01 -2.72 17.68
C GLY A 135 7.38 -4.01 17.17
N LEU A 136 7.97 -4.67 16.18
CA LEU A 136 7.69 -6.10 15.92
C LEU A 136 8.61 -6.97 16.80
N ALA A 137 8.09 -8.10 17.26
CA ALA A 137 8.90 -9.09 17.97
C ALA A 137 9.94 -9.71 17.03
N THR A 138 11.11 -10.12 17.57
CA THR A 138 12.20 -10.72 16.77
C THR A 138 11.74 -11.92 15.94
N GLY A 139 10.91 -12.80 16.52
CA GLY A 139 10.36 -13.96 15.80
C GLY A 139 9.37 -13.57 14.70
N GLU A 140 8.75 -12.40 14.79
CA GLU A 140 7.90 -11.87 13.73
C GLU A 140 8.72 -11.28 12.58
N VAL A 141 9.79 -10.55 12.89
CA VAL A 141 10.73 -10.04 11.87
C VAL A 141 11.36 -11.20 11.10
N ALA A 142 11.81 -12.26 11.79
CA ALA A 142 12.36 -13.45 11.15
C ALA A 142 11.33 -14.13 10.23
N PHE A 143 10.08 -14.23 10.68
CA PHE A 143 8.98 -14.76 9.86
C PHE A 143 8.77 -13.92 8.59
N LEU A 144 8.71 -12.59 8.71
CA LEU A 144 8.51 -11.71 7.56
C LEU A 144 9.65 -11.81 6.57
N LYS A 145 10.91 -11.74 7.02
CA LYS A 145 12.10 -11.94 6.16
C LYS A 145 12.02 -13.24 5.38
N ARG A 146 11.65 -14.34 6.05
CA ARG A 146 11.46 -15.63 5.39
C ARG A 146 10.38 -15.57 4.31
N MET A 147 9.25 -14.91 4.54
CA MET A 147 8.19 -14.77 3.52
C MET A 147 8.67 -13.97 2.28
N PHE A 148 9.49 -12.94 2.47
CA PHE A 148 10.13 -12.23 1.35
C PHE A 148 11.06 -13.14 0.54
N LEU A 149 11.88 -13.97 1.21
CA LEU A 149 12.72 -14.95 0.53
C LEU A 149 11.92 -16.02 -0.20
N ARG A 150 10.80 -16.47 0.39
CA ARG A 150 9.92 -17.46 -0.25
C ARG A 150 9.25 -16.93 -1.52
N ARG A 151 8.94 -15.62 -1.58
CA ARG A 151 8.51 -14.98 -2.84
C ARG A 151 9.52 -15.20 -3.96
N HIS A 152 10.82 -15.02 -3.70
CA HIS A 152 11.88 -15.22 -4.69
C HIS A 152 11.91 -16.67 -5.23
N VAL A 153 11.76 -17.64 -4.33
CA VAL A 153 11.68 -19.07 -4.69
C VAL A 153 10.45 -19.35 -5.54
N CYS A 154 9.28 -18.83 -5.16
CA CYS A 154 8.06 -19.00 -5.95
C CYS A 154 8.17 -18.36 -7.34
N GLU A 155 8.71 -17.14 -7.44
CA GLU A 155 8.77 -16.37 -8.69
C GLU A 155 9.81 -16.94 -9.69
N HIS A 156 10.95 -17.41 -9.21
CA HIS A 156 12.06 -17.81 -10.08
C HIS A 156 12.35 -19.31 -10.13
N LYS A 157 11.88 -20.06 -9.14
CA LYS A 157 12.13 -21.51 -9.01
C LYS A 157 10.86 -22.34 -9.01
N GLY A 158 9.71 -21.73 -9.33
CA GLY A 158 8.42 -22.42 -9.37
C GLY A 158 8.01 -23.01 -8.02
N GLY A 159 8.46 -22.40 -6.91
CA GLY A 159 8.15 -22.86 -5.56
C GLY A 159 9.04 -24.00 -5.05
N GLU A 160 10.02 -24.46 -5.84
CA GLU A 160 10.98 -25.49 -5.43
C GLU A 160 12.14 -24.88 -4.64
N VAL A 161 12.34 -25.34 -3.40
CA VAL A 161 13.42 -24.91 -2.51
C VAL A 161 14.78 -25.20 -3.14
N ASP A 162 15.61 -24.16 -3.25
CA ASP A 162 17.00 -24.26 -3.65
C ASP A 162 17.99 -24.03 -2.48
N GLN A 163 19.27 -24.25 -2.75
CA GLN A 163 20.30 -24.10 -1.73
C GLN A 163 20.46 -22.64 -1.30
N ALA A 164 20.29 -21.69 -2.23
CA ALA A 164 20.39 -20.26 -1.94
C ALA A 164 19.32 -19.81 -0.93
N TYR A 165 18.09 -20.33 -1.04
CA TYR A 165 17.04 -20.10 -0.05
C TYR A 165 17.41 -20.68 1.32
N LEU A 166 17.89 -21.92 1.39
CA LEU A 166 18.24 -22.55 2.67
C LEU A 166 19.37 -21.79 3.38
N ASP A 167 20.39 -21.38 2.63
CA ASP A 167 21.53 -20.64 3.16
C ASP A 167 21.12 -19.24 3.66
N ALA A 168 20.22 -18.55 2.93
CA ALA A 168 19.75 -17.21 3.30
C ALA A 168 18.71 -17.21 4.43
N SER A 169 17.80 -18.19 4.43
CA SER A 169 16.68 -18.24 5.38
C SER A 169 17.02 -18.98 6.68
N GLY A 170 17.97 -19.92 6.66
CA GLY A 170 18.23 -20.83 7.77
C GLY A 170 17.04 -21.74 8.10
N ASP A 171 16.11 -21.92 7.16
CA ASP A 171 14.85 -22.62 7.37
C ASP A 171 15.04 -24.14 7.46
N THR A 172 14.90 -24.69 8.66
CA THR A 172 14.98 -26.13 8.91
C THR A 172 13.66 -26.87 8.70
N SER A 173 12.57 -26.17 8.37
CA SER A 173 11.24 -26.79 8.19
C SER A 173 11.03 -27.40 6.80
N VAL A 174 11.90 -27.08 5.84
CA VAL A 174 11.82 -27.54 4.45
C VAL A 174 13.14 -28.19 4.02
N ARG A 175 13.07 -29.02 2.98
CA ARG A 175 14.24 -29.71 2.40
C ARG A 175 14.55 -29.18 1.01
N LEU A 176 15.79 -29.33 0.57
CA LEU A 176 16.18 -29.03 -0.81
C LEU A 176 15.29 -29.81 -1.79
N LYS A 177 14.83 -29.12 -2.85
CA LYS A 177 13.86 -29.61 -3.84
C LYS A 177 12.43 -29.86 -3.35
N GLN A 178 12.11 -29.52 -2.10
CA GLN A 178 10.73 -29.56 -1.63
C GLN A 178 9.95 -28.39 -2.24
N HIS A 179 8.71 -28.63 -2.64
CA HIS A 179 7.81 -27.53 -3.01
C HIS A 179 7.29 -26.84 -1.75
N ILE A 180 7.41 -25.51 -1.69
CA ILE A 180 6.90 -24.72 -0.58
C ILE A 180 5.37 -24.62 -0.71
N CYS A 181 4.67 -24.90 0.38
CA CYS A 181 3.24 -24.64 0.51
C CYS A 181 2.99 -23.97 1.85
N GLU A 182 2.37 -22.80 1.83
CA GLU A 182 2.08 -22.01 3.04
C GLU A 182 0.75 -22.44 3.63
N SER A 183 0.61 -22.32 4.95
CA SER A 183 -0.71 -22.45 5.56
C SER A 183 -1.53 -21.16 5.39
N MET A 184 -2.85 -21.27 5.56
CA MET A 184 -3.71 -20.08 5.64
C MET A 184 -3.34 -19.19 6.85
N GLU A 185 -2.88 -19.80 7.93
CA GLU A 185 -2.39 -19.07 9.10
C GLU A 185 -1.17 -18.21 8.75
N ASP A 186 -0.23 -18.75 7.97
CA ASP A 186 0.94 -18.01 7.49
C ASP A 186 0.52 -16.82 6.62
N VAL A 187 -0.46 -17.00 5.73
CA VAL A 187 -1.00 -15.90 4.91
C VAL A 187 -1.61 -14.80 5.78
N HIS A 188 -2.47 -15.15 6.74
CA HIS A 188 -3.06 -14.15 7.63
C HIS A 188 -2.03 -13.43 8.50
N ARG A 189 -1.03 -14.18 8.99
CA ARG A 189 0.08 -13.64 9.78
C ARG A 189 0.93 -12.69 8.94
N LEU A 190 1.26 -13.06 7.71
CA LEU A 190 1.99 -12.22 6.76
C LEU A 190 1.25 -10.93 6.49
N ILE A 191 -0.03 -11.00 6.09
CA ILE A 191 -0.82 -9.81 5.77
C ILE A 191 -0.88 -8.86 6.98
N SER A 192 -1.02 -9.40 8.19
CA SER A 192 -1.06 -8.59 9.41
C SER A 192 0.29 -7.95 9.78
N GLY A 193 1.41 -8.59 9.41
CA GLY A 193 2.74 -7.98 9.54
C GLY A 193 2.98 -6.91 8.49
N LEU A 194 2.61 -7.18 7.22
CA LEU A 194 2.74 -6.21 6.13
C LEU A 194 1.87 -4.97 6.34
N ASP A 195 0.65 -5.10 6.89
CA ASP A 195 -0.19 -3.95 7.23
C ASP A 195 0.47 -3.02 8.25
N ARG A 196 1.12 -3.59 9.28
CA ARG A 196 1.88 -2.80 10.27
C ARG A 196 3.09 -2.11 9.64
N MET A 197 3.81 -2.80 8.75
CA MET A 197 4.92 -2.18 8.01
C MET A 197 4.43 -1.08 7.07
N ALA A 198 3.30 -1.30 6.39
CA ALA A 198 2.68 -0.34 5.47
C ALA A 198 2.23 0.92 6.20
N GLN A 199 1.60 0.76 7.36
CA GLN A 199 1.22 1.88 8.23
C GLN A 199 2.45 2.70 8.64
N ARG A 200 3.54 2.05 9.06
CA ARG A 200 4.78 2.76 9.45
C ARG A 200 5.44 3.49 8.31
N LEU A 201 5.44 2.91 7.11
CA LEU A 201 5.92 3.59 5.92
C LEU A 201 5.07 4.82 5.61
N HIS A 202 3.75 4.68 5.68
CA HIS A 202 2.81 5.78 5.46
C HIS A 202 3.00 6.90 6.48
N ASP A 203 3.11 6.56 7.76
CA ASP A 203 3.31 7.52 8.85
C ASP A 203 4.66 8.23 8.71
N GLY A 204 5.74 7.49 8.50
CA GLY A 204 7.07 8.08 8.31
C GLY A 204 7.18 8.94 7.05
N PHE A 205 6.49 8.57 5.97
CA PHE A 205 6.38 9.42 4.79
C PHE A 205 5.65 10.74 5.10
N HIS A 206 4.53 10.67 5.81
CA HIS A 206 3.75 11.85 6.17
C HIS A 206 4.33 12.65 7.35
N GLU A 207 5.31 12.12 8.06
CA GLU A 207 6.14 12.91 8.97
C GLU A 207 7.07 13.84 8.19
N LEU A 208 7.68 13.34 7.11
CA LEU A 208 8.53 14.13 6.22
C LEU A 208 7.74 15.06 5.30
N LEU A 209 6.59 14.61 4.82
CA LEU A 209 5.72 15.31 3.89
C LEU A 209 4.29 15.39 4.48
N PRO A 210 4.08 16.30 5.45
CA PRO A 210 2.83 16.36 6.19
C PRO A 210 1.66 16.81 5.32
N PRO A 211 0.49 16.19 5.49
CA PRO A 211 -0.73 16.65 4.83
C PRO A 211 -1.17 18.00 5.38
N LEU A 212 -1.98 18.71 4.59
CA LEU A 212 -2.59 19.96 5.02
C LEU A 212 -3.56 19.71 6.18
N GLU A 213 -3.29 20.33 7.32
CA GLU A 213 -4.06 20.12 8.54
C GLU A 213 -5.48 20.71 8.47
N ARG A 214 -5.66 21.82 7.76
CA ARG A 214 -6.93 22.57 7.75
C ARG A 214 -8.11 21.72 7.26
N PRO A 215 -8.05 21.02 6.12
CA PRO A 215 -9.13 20.12 5.70
C PRO A 215 -9.40 18.98 6.70
N ILE A 216 -8.36 18.42 7.32
CA ILE A 216 -8.48 17.33 8.29
C ILE A 216 -9.22 17.81 9.54
N ARG A 217 -8.82 18.96 10.09
CA ARG A 217 -9.48 19.58 11.25
C ARG A 217 -10.94 19.93 10.94
N ALA A 218 -11.20 20.54 9.79
CA ALA A 218 -12.56 20.90 9.38
C ALA A 218 -13.48 19.67 9.29
N TYR A 219 -12.96 18.53 8.84
CA TYR A 219 -13.69 17.27 8.83
C TYR A 219 -13.97 16.74 10.24
N ALA A 220 -12.96 16.74 11.12
CA ALA A 220 -13.12 16.32 12.51
C ALA A 220 -14.18 17.16 13.26
N GLU A 221 -14.16 18.49 13.07
CA GLU A 221 -15.18 19.39 13.61
C GLU A 221 -16.58 19.09 13.05
N ARG A 222 -16.69 18.79 11.76
CA ARG A 222 -17.96 18.39 11.14
C ARG A 222 -18.53 17.12 11.77
N LEU A 223 -17.69 16.11 12.00
CA LEU A 223 -18.09 14.88 12.69
C LEU A 223 -18.54 15.15 14.13
N ALA A 224 -17.80 15.97 14.87
CA ALA A 224 -18.15 16.34 16.24
C ALA A 224 -19.52 17.05 16.32
N ARG A 225 -19.78 17.99 15.39
CA ARG A 225 -21.09 18.66 15.28
C ARG A 225 -22.22 17.69 14.96
N GLN A 226 -22.02 16.74 14.04
CA GLN A 226 -23.02 15.73 13.70
C GLN A 226 -23.34 14.82 14.89
N LYS A 227 -22.31 14.38 15.62
CA LYS A 227 -22.48 13.55 16.82
C LYS A 227 -23.26 14.29 17.91
N ALA A 228 -22.92 15.54 18.19
CA ALA A 228 -23.64 16.36 19.18
C ALA A 228 -25.13 16.56 18.83
N TYR A 229 -25.45 16.71 17.54
CA TYR A 229 -26.84 16.79 17.09
C TYR A 229 -27.58 15.45 17.21
N GLY A 230 -26.89 14.32 17.05
CA GLY A 230 -27.44 12.98 17.21
C GLY A 230 -27.71 12.56 18.66
N GLU A 231 -26.88 13.03 19.61
CA GLU A 231 -27.04 12.76 21.05
C GLU A 231 -28.06 13.68 21.74
N GLY A 232 -28.43 14.80 21.11
CA GLY A 232 -29.46 15.73 21.58
C GLY A 232 -30.89 15.38 21.15
N ARG A 233 -31.12 14.15 20.66
CA ARG A 233 -32.43 13.61 20.26
C ARG A 233 -32.80 12.38 21.07
#